data_AF-A0AA36J166-F1
#
_entry.id   AF-A0AA36J166-F1
#
_cell.length_a   1.000
_cell.length_b   1.000
_cell.length_c   1.000
_cell.angle_alpha   90.00
_cell.angle_beta   90.00
_cell.angle_gamma   90.00
#
_symmetry.space_group_name_H-M   'P 1'
#
loop_
_entity.id
_entity.type
_entity.pdbx_description
1 polymer ?
#
loop_
_entity_poly.entity_id
_entity_poly.type
_entity_poly.pdbx_seq_one_letter_code
_entity_poly.pdbx_strand_id
1 'polypeptide(L)'
;MSTDMVLTEMIRRRRLESAKIAEEAKWKRQSQVEKQVALFLKQHHFEDVNDPKSSCCGLRVTYPLQQAARSKDWRMVLLLLRCGADPEKRDLFGRTISAGTDMHGGLPKA
;
A
#
# COMPACT_ATOMS: atom_id res chain seq x y z
N MET A 1 24.20 35.32 31.98
CA MET A 1 23.41 34.13 31.58
C MET A 1 24.40 33.04 31.18
N SER A 2 24.26 31.82 31.70
CA SER A 2 25.23 30.73 31.54
C SER A 2 25.23 30.17 30.10
N THR A 3 26.40 29.89 29.54
CA THR A 3 26.61 29.38 28.17
C THR A 3 25.97 28.00 27.95
N ASP A 4 25.91 27.16 28.99
CA ASP A 4 25.23 25.86 28.94
C ASP A 4 23.73 25.99 28.67
N MET A 5 23.12 27.06 29.18
CA MET A 5 21.69 27.34 28.97
C MET A 5 21.42 27.77 27.52
N VAL A 6 22.34 28.52 26.91
CA VAL A 6 22.24 28.94 25.50
C VAL A 6 22.41 27.74 24.56
N LEU A 7 23.40 26.88 24.83
CA LEU A 7 23.64 25.67 24.04
C LEU A 7 22.45 24.69 24.12
N THR A 8 21.89 24.52 25.32
CA THR A 8 20.72 23.66 25.55
C THR A 8 19.49 24.16 24.77
N GLU A 9 19.24 25.47 24.76
CA GLU A 9 18.12 26.06 24.03
C GLU A 9 18.29 25.94 22.51
N MET A 10 19.51 26.12 21.99
CA MET A 10 19.81 25.92 20.57
C MET A 10 19.56 24.48 20.12
N ILE A 11 19.99 23.49 20.92
CA ILE A 11 19.74 22.07 20.64
C ILE A 11 18.24 21.77 20.66
N ARG A 12 17.50 22.33 21.63
CA ARG A 12 16.04 22.18 21.72
C ARG A 12 15.34 22.74 20.47
N ARG A 13 15.70 23.95 20.03
CA ARG A 13 15.13 24.58 18.81
C ARG A 13 15.39 23.77 17.56
N ARG A 14 16.62 23.30 17.37
CA ARG A 14 16.99 22.48 16.20
C ARG A 14 16.24 21.16 16.15
N ARG A 15 16.01 20.53 17.32
CA ARG A 15 15.18 19.32 17.42
C ARG A 15 13.73 19.59 17.07
N LEU A 16 13.15 20.68 17.57
CA LEU A 16 11.77 21.08 17.26
C LEU A 16 11.60 21.40 15.77
N GLU A 17 12.54 22.13 15.17
CA GLU A 17 12.55 22.41 13.73
C GLU A 17 12.69 21.12 12.91
N SER A 18 13.62 20.23 13.28
CA SER A 18 13.77 18.94 12.60
C SER A 18 12.53 18.05 12.72
N ALA A 19 11.83 18.08 13.87
CA ALA A 19 10.60 17.33 14.07
C ALA A 19 9.45 17.88 13.22
N LYS A 20 9.33 19.22 13.11
CA LYS A 20 8.36 19.87 12.22
C LYS A 20 8.61 19.54 10.76
N ILE A 21 9.88 19.60 10.32
CA ILE A 21 10.26 19.23 8.95
C ILE A 21 9.95 17.75 8.69
N ALA A 22 10.20 16.87 9.66
CA ALA A 22 9.91 15.44 9.54
C ALA A 22 8.40 15.14 9.48
N GLU A 23 7.58 15.82 10.28
CA GLU A 23 6.11 15.79 10.23
C GLU A 23 5.59 16.23 8.86
N GLU A 24 6.07 17.37 8.35
CA GLU A 24 5.66 17.88 7.05
C GLU A 24 6.07 16.94 5.91
N ALA A 25 7.27 16.34 6.00
CA ALA A 25 7.72 15.32 5.07
C ALA A 25 6.90 14.02 5.16
N LYS A 26 6.34 13.68 6.33
CA LYS A 26 5.40 12.55 6.47
C LYS A 26 4.08 12.88 5.77
N TRP A 27 3.50 14.06 6.01
CA TRP A 27 2.25 14.48 5.37
C TRP A 27 2.36 14.53 3.85
N LYS A 28 3.45 15.12 3.34
CA LYS A 28 3.71 15.19 1.89
C LYS A 28 3.84 13.79 1.26
N ARG A 29 4.59 12.90 1.89
CA ARG A 29 4.74 11.50 1.42
C ARG A 29 3.41 10.77 1.44
N GLN A 30 2.64 10.88 2.53
CA GLN A 30 1.35 10.23 2.66
C GLN A 30 0.36 10.72 1.59
N SER A 31 0.29 12.04 1.37
CA SER A 31 -0.56 12.63 0.33
C SER A 31 -0.17 12.16 -1.08
N GLN A 32 1.13 11.98 -1.35
CA GLN A 32 1.58 11.42 -2.64
C GLN A 32 1.15 9.96 -2.81
N VAL A 33 1.27 9.15 -1.75
CA VAL A 33 0.82 7.75 -1.76
C VAL A 33 -0.68 7.66 -2.03
N GLU A 34 -1.48 8.44 -1.32
CA GLU A 34 -2.94 8.46 -1.49
C GLU A 34 -3.35 8.87 -2.91
N LYS A 35 -2.66 9.86 -3.50
CA LYS A 35 -2.89 10.24 -4.90
C LYS A 35 -2.57 9.10 -5.86
N GLN A 36 -1.48 8.38 -5.65
CA GLN A 36 -1.12 7.23 -6.49
C GLN A 36 -2.15 6.11 -6.38
N VAL A 37 -2.61 5.80 -5.16
CA VAL A 37 -3.66 4.81 -4.92
C VAL A 37 -4.97 5.25 -5.56
N ALA A 38 -5.39 6.50 -5.39
CA ALA A 38 -6.63 7.03 -5.98
C ALA A 38 -6.61 6.98 -7.52
N LEU A 39 -5.48 7.31 -8.15
CA LEU A 39 -5.31 7.19 -9.60
C LEU A 39 -5.44 5.73 -10.05
N PHE A 40 -4.83 4.80 -9.32
CA PHE A 40 -4.91 3.38 -9.62
C PHE A 40 -6.35 2.85 -9.50
N LEU A 41 -7.06 3.19 -8.42
CA LEU A 41 -8.46 2.82 -8.22
C LEU A 41 -9.34 3.35 -9.36
N LYS A 42 -9.16 4.63 -9.73
CA LYS A 42 -9.90 5.25 -10.83
C LYS A 42 -9.61 4.58 -12.18
N GLN A 43 -8.35 4.29 -12.48
CA GLN A 43 -7.95 3.64 -13.74
C GLN A 43 -8.57 2.24 -13.88
N HIS A 44 -8.65 1.49 -12.78
CA HIS A 44 -9.20 0.14 -12.79
C HIS A 44 -10.71 0.06 -12.44
N HIS A 45 -11.34 1.21 -12.18
CA HIS A 45 -12.75 1.35 -11.81
C HIS A 45 -13.10 0.60 -10.52
N PHE A 46 -12.29 0.82 -9.49
CA PHE A 46 -12.58 0.42 -8.11
C PHE A 46 -13.03 1.65 -7.32
N GLU A 47 -13.96 1.46 -6.39
CA GLU A 47 -14.47 2.54 -5.51
C GLU A 47 -13.55 2.70 -4.29
N ASP A 48 -13.21 1.60 -3.61
CA ASP A 48 -12.32 1.60 -2.44
C ASP A 48 -11.20 0.56 -2.53
N VAL A 49 -10.20 0.72 -1.65
CA VAL A 49 -9.05 -0.19 -1.50
C VAL A 49 -9.44 -1.64 -1.14
N ASN A 50 -10.60 -1.81 -0.51
CA ASN A 50 -11.15 -3.11 -0.12
C ASN A 50 -12.38 -3.52 -0.93
N ASP A 51 -12.88 -2.66 -1.82
CA ASP A 51 -14.10 -2.96 -2.55
C ASP A 51 -13.86 -3.95 -3.69
N PRO A 52 -14.55 -5.09 -3.69
CA PRO A 52 -14.46 -6.04 -4.78
C PRO A 52 -15.17 -5.51 -6.02
N LYS A 53 -14.51 -5.61 -7.17
CA LYS A 53 -15.18 -5.45 -8.45
C LYS A 53 -15.79 -6.80 -8.86
N SER A 54 -17.12 -6.88 -8.80
CA SER A 54 -17.87 -7.99 -9.41
C SER A 54 -18.07 -7.72 -10.90
N SER A 55 -17.73 -8.68 -11.75
CA SER A 55 -18.08 -8.61 -13.18
C SER A 55 -19.60 -8.70 -13.36
N CYS A 56 -20.14 -8.09 -14.43
CA CYS A 56 -21.57 -7.97 -14.77
C CYS A 56 -22.41 -9.28 -14.70
N CYS A 57 -21.78 -10.45 -14.63
CA CYS A 57 -22.46 -11.74 -14.50
C CYS A 57 -22.22 -12.45 -13.15
N GLY A 58 -21.62 -11.81 -12.15
CA GLY A 58 -21.36 -12.39 -10.82
C GLY A 58 -20.29 -13.50 -10.77
N LEU A 59 -19.67 -13.85 -11.90
CA LEU A 59 -18.77 -15.01 -12.02
C LEU A 59 -17.30 -14.74 -11.65
N ARG A 60 -16.92 -13.47 -11.39
CA ARG A 60 -15.55 -13.07 -11.04
C ARG A 60 -15.55 -11.87 -10.11
N VAL A 61 -14.77 -11.96 -9.04
CA VAL A 61 -14.56 -10.88 -8.07
C VAL A 61 -13.08 -10.53 -8.04
N THR A 62 -12.72 -9.35 -8.53
CA THR A 62 -11.32 -8.90 -8.51
C THR A 62 -11.15 -7.82 -7.46
N TYR A 63 -10.15 -7.97 -6.59
CA TYR A 63 -9.77 -6.95 -5.61
C TYR A 63 -8.67 -6.04 -6.18
N PRO A 64 -8.59 -4.75 -5.76
CA PRO A 64 -7.53 -3.84 -6.19
C PRO A 64 -6.13 -4.40 -5.93
N LEU A 65 -5.95 -5.06 -4.79
CA LEU A 65 -4.69 -5.67 -4.39
C LEU A 65 -4.29 -6.85 -5.31
N GLN A 66 -5.27 -7.66 -5.76
CA GLN A 66 -5.02 -8.71 -6.74
C GLN A 66 -4.73 -8.14 -8.13
N GLN A 67 -5.39 -7.05 -8.51
CA GLN A 67 -5.12 -6.38 -9.77
C GLN A 67 -3.68 -5.86 -9.83
N ALA A 68 -3.19 -5.25 -8.74
CA ALA A 68 -1.81 -4.81 -8.61
C ALA A 68 -0.81 -5.98 -8.71
N ALA A 69 -1.11 -7.10 -8.05
CA ALA A 69 -0.29 -8.32 -8.13
C ALA A 69 -0.26 -8.92 -9.54
N ARG A 70 -1.40 -8.97 -10.26
CA ARG A 70 -1.47 -9.43 -11.66
C ARG A 70 -0.66 -8.54 -12.60
N SER A 71 -0.64 -7.23 -12.33
CA SER A 71 0.19 -6.27 -13.06
C SER A 71 1.68 -6.31 -12.67
N LYS A 72 2.08 -7.18 -11.72
CA LYS A 72 3.43 -7.26 -11.14
C LYS A 72 3.93 -5.94 -10.53
N ASP A 73 3.02 -5.06 -10.12
CA ASP A 73 3.37 -3.80 -9.48
C ASP A 73 3.49 -4.00 -7.97
N TRP A 74 4.63 -4.54 -7.55
CA TRP A 74 4.94 -4.76 -6.13
C TRP A 74 4.91 -3.48 -5.31
N ARG A 75 5.20 -2.34 -5.95
CA ARG A 75 5.17 -1.04 -5.29
C ARG A 75 3.72 -0.67 -4.97
N MET A 76 2.80 -0.82 -5.92
CA MET A 76 1.37 -0.58 -5.68
C MET A 76 0.79 -1.58 -4.66
N VAL A 77 1.21 -2.85 -4.68
CA VAL A 77 0.81 -3.83 -3.65
C VAL A 77 1.21 -3.36 -2.25
N LEU A 78 2.46 -2.91 -2.06
CA LEU A 78 2.92 -2.37 -0.78
C LEU A 78 2.17 -1.10 -0.37
N LEU A 79 1.84 -0.22 -1.31
CA LEU A 79 1.09 1.01 -1.05
C LEU A 79 -0.35 0.70 -0.62
N LEU A 80 -1.01 -0.22 -1.31
CA LEU A 80 -2.36 -0.68 -0.97
C LEU A 80 -2.39 -1.35 0.42
N LEU A 81 -1.42 -2.20 0.74
CA LEU A 81 -1.28 -2.79 2.08
C LEU A 81 -1.10 -1.71 3.16
N ARG A 82 -0.28 -0.69 2.87
CA ARG A 82 -0.07 0.45 3.79
C ARG A 82 -1.33 1.30 3.96
N CYS A 83 -2.22 1.32 2.96
CA CYS A 83 -3.53 1.94 3.02
C CYS A 83 -4.60 1.06 3.70
N GLY A 84 -4.25 -0.13 4.22
CA GLY A 84 -5.19 -1.01 4.92
C GLY A 84 -5.97 -1.95 3.99
N ALA A 85 -5.43 -2.26 2.81
CA ALA A 85 -5.98 -3.32 1.97
C ALA A 85 -5.79 -4.70 2.63
N ASP A 86 -6.85 -5.50 2.68
CA ASP A 86 -6.82 -6.83 3.27
C ASP A 86 -6.12 -7.85 2.35
N PRO A 87 -4.95 -8.41 2.71
CA PRO A 87 -4.24 -9.41 1.88
C PRO A 87 -4.95 -10.76 1.81
N GLU A 88 -5.83 -11.04 2.77
CA GLU A 88 -6.52 -12.32 2.91
C GLU A 88 -7.79 -12.42 2.06
N LYS A 89 -8.22 -11.33 1.40
CA LYS A 89 -9.41 -11.34 0.55
C LYS A 89 -9.17 -12.26 -0.66
N ARG A 90 -9.97 -13.32 -0.71
CA ARG A 90 -9.92 -14.35 -1.76
C ARG A 90 -10.87 -13.96 -2.89
N ASP A 91 -10.46 -14.16 -4.14
CA ASP A 91 -11.41 -14.19 -5.27
C ASP A 91 -12.38 -15.37 -5.07
N LEU A 92 -13.51 -15.40 -5.79
CA LEU A 92 -14.50 -16.48 -5.79
C LEU A 92 -13.90 -17.87 -6.05
N PHE A 93 -12.70 -17.93 -6.63
CA PHE A 93 -11.93 -19.15 -6.87
C PHE A 93 -10.99 -19.54 -5.72
N GLY A 94 -11.08 -18.89 -4.55
CA GLY A 94 -10.25 -19.18 -3.38
C GLY A 94 -8.79 -18.71 -3.50
N ARG A 95 -8.41 -18.05 -4.60
CA ARG A 95 -7.03 -17.63 -4.88
C ARG A 95 -6.65 -16.45 -4.00
N THR A 96 -5.61 -16.62 -3.21
CA THR A 96 -4.92 -15.58 -2.44
C THR A 96 -3.76 -15.02 -3.27
N ILE A 97 -3.28 -13.82 -2.98
CA ILE A 97 -2.15 -13.18 -3.69
C ILE A 97 -0.87 -14.05 -3.61
N SER A 98 -0.72 -14.87 -2.57
CA SER A 98 0.40 -15.83 -2.45
C SER A 98 0.12 -17.22 -3.01
N ALA A 99 -1.13 -17.58 -3.32
CA ALA A 99 -1.53 -18.96 -3.63
C ALA A 99 -1.58 -19.27 -5.13
N GLY A 100 -0.72 -18.65 -5.92
CA GLY A 100 -0.74 -18.71 -7.38
C GLY A 100 0.58 -19.08 -8.05
N THR A 101 1.60 -19.47 -7.29
CA THR A 101 2.78 -20.17 -7.82
C THR A 101 2.64 -21.68 -7.59
N ASP A 102 1.45 -22.22 -7.86
CA ASP A 102 1.30 -23.66 -8.00
C ASP A 102 1.68 -24.00 -9.43
N MET A 103 2.91 -24.48 -9.52
CA MET A 103 3.55 -25.01 -10.70
C MET A 103 2.66 -26.10 -11.33
N HIS A 104 1.85 -25.76 -12.34
CA HIS A 104 1.62 -26.70 -13.45
C HIS A 104 2.88 -26.77 -14.31
N GLY A 105 3.98 -27.17 -13.67
CA GLY A 105 5.16 -27.78 -14.25
C GLY A 105 5.29 -29.10 -13.50
N GLY A 106 4.99 -30.20 -14.20
CA GLY A 106 4.87 -31.52 -13.61
C GLY A 106 6.09 -31.92 -12.79
N LEU A 107 5.84 -32.58 -11.66
CA LEU A 107 6.81 -33.47 -11.03
C LEU A 107 6.45 -34.91 -11.43
N PRO A 108 7.43 -35.68 -11.93
CA PRO A 108 7.21 -37.05 -12.41
C PRO A 108 6.80 -37.96 -11.25
N LYS A 109 5.90 -38.89 -11.58
CA LYS A 109 5.55 -40.03 -10.73
C LYS A 109 6.82 -40.79 -10.33
N ALA A 110 6.95 -41.05 -9.03
CA ALA A 110 7.76 -42.15 -8.50
C ALA A 110 6.83 -43.34 -8.23
#